data_AF-A0A3M1YJE8-F1
#
_entry.id   AF-A0A3M1YJE8-F1
#
_cell.length_a   1.000
_cell.length_b   1.000
_cell.length_c   1.000
_cell.angle_alpha   90.00
_cell.angle_beta   90.00
_cell.angle_gamma   90.00
#
_symmetry.space_group_name_H-M   'P 1'
#
loop_
_entity.id
_entity.type
_entity.pdbx_description
1 polymer ?
#
loop_
_entity_poly.entity_id
_entity_poly.type
_entity_poly.pdbx_seq_one_letter_code
_entity_poly.pdbx_strand_id
1 'polypeptide(L)'
;HEAIVRNAIADGVDVPIRLEAEKAGIVELQYMLRDERLRQYTFDALPPRGDKYTRASPVAARANNNRLSVLSRSWTKAFLDELAQFPNGAFSDQVDALSGAYAMLSKTPNTLQISDNIFFD
;
A
#
# COMPACT_ATOMS: atom_id res chain seq x y z
N HIS A 1 12.38 -2.51 5.74
CA HIS A 1 12.14 -1.80 7.00
C HIS A 1 12.55 -0.33 7.05
N GLU A 2 13.83 0.07 7.14
CA GLU A 2 14.15 1.47 7.51
C GLU A 2 13.62 2.53 6.52
N ALA A 3 13.60 2.22 5.21
CA ALA A 3 13.00 3.11 4.22
C ALA A 3 11.49 3.33 4.45
N ILE A 4 10.76 2.30 4.87
CA ILE A 4 9.33 2.39 5.18
C ILE A 4 9.13 3.22 6.44
N VAL A 5 9.95 3.02 7.47
CA VAL A 5 9.89 3.82 8.71
C VAL A 5 10.17 5.30 8.41
N ARG A 6 11.18 5.59 7.60
CA ARG A 6 11.49 6.97 7.19
C ARG A 6 10.35 7.62 6.41
N ASN A 7 9.73 6.88 5.49
CA ASN A 7 8.60 7.39 4.72
C ASN A 7 7.39 7.64 5.63
N ALA A 8 7.06 6.69 6.51
CA ALA A 8 6.00 6.86 7.51
C ALA A 8 6.21 8.13 8.32
N ILE A 9 7.43 8.35 8.84
CA ILE A 9 7.76 9.56 9.61
C ILE A 9 7.61 10.85 8.79
N ALA A 10 8.00 10.82 7.52
CA ALA A 10 7.86 11.97 6.63
C ALA A 10 6.39 12.25 6.25
N ASP A 11 5.58 11.21 6.09
CA ASP A 11 4.16 11.29 5.73
C ASP A 11 3.28 11.71 6.93
N GLY A 12 3.66 11.30 8.14
CA GLY A 12 2.97 11.61 9.39
C GLY A 12 1.89 10.59 9.78
N VAL A 13 1.39 10.71 11.00
CA VAL A 13 0.49 9.73 11.63
C VAL A 13 -0.90 9.63 10.99
N ASP A 14 -1.32 10.68 10.29
CA ASP A 14 -2.61 10.76 9.60
C ASP A 14 -2.65 9.95 8.29
N VAL A 15 -1.49 9.43 7.85
CA VAL A 15 -1.37 8.63 6.63
C VAL A 15 -1.35 7.14 7.00
N PRO A 16 -2.46 6.40 6.78
CA PRO A 16 -2.48 4.97 7.04
C PRO A 16 -1.62 4.21 6.04
N ILE A 17 -0.88 3.21 6.51
CA ILE A 17 0.00 2.38 5.69
C ILE A 17 -0.58 0.98 5.56
N ARG A 18 -0.64 0.43 4.35
CA ARG A 18 -1.06 -0.96 4.14
C ARG A 18 0.03 -1.72 3.41
N LEU A 19 0.34 -2.90 3.93
CA LEU A 19 1.20 -3.88 3.28
C LEU A 19 0.35 -4.95 2.59
N GLU A 20 0.83 -5.49 1.48
CA GLU A 20 0.28 -6.74 0.95
C GLU A 20 0.71 -7.89 1.86
N ALA A 21 -0.25 -8.66 2.41
CA ALA A 21 0.03 -9.73 3.36
C ALA A 21 0.56 -11.01 2.68
N GLU A 22 1.57 -10.88 1.82
CA GLU A 22 2.31 -12.00 1.25
C GLU A 22 3.69 -12.06 1.88
N LYS A 23 4.12 -13.23 2.37
CA LYS A 23 5.47 -13.55 2.92
C LYS A 23 6.23 -12.34 3.50
N ALA A 24 6.92 -11.58 2.65
CA ALA A 24 7.69 -10.40 3.00
C ALA A 24 6.88 -9.29 3.70
N GLY A 25 5.66 -9.02 3.27
CA GLY A 25 4.80 -7.99 3.89
C GLY A 25 4.35 -8.36 5.30
N ILE A 26 4.20 -9.65 5.62
CA ILE A 26 3.91 -10.10 7.00
C ILE A 26 5.13 -9.87 7.90
N VAL A 27 6.33 -10.19 7.41
CA VAL A 27 7.58 -9.95 8.14
C VAL A 27 7.80 -8.46 8.39
N GLU A 28 7.54 -7.64 7.38
CA GLU A 28 7.66 -6.19 7.46
C GLU A 28 6.63 -5.60 8.44
N LEU A 29 5.37 -6.09 8.43
CA LEU A 29 4.37 -5.71 9.43
C LEU A 29 4.85 -6.01 10.86
N GLN A 30 5.40 -7.21 11.10
CA GLN A 30 5.91 -7.58 12.42
C GLN A 30 7.07 -6.68 12.87
N TYR A 31 7.94 -6.27 11.94
CA TYR A 31 8.97 -5.29 12.24
C TYR A 31 8.36 -3.95 12.64
N MET A 32 7.44 -3.42 11.83
CA MET A 32 6.80 -2.13 12.08
C MET A 32 6.04 -2.11 13.41
N LEU A 33 5.33 -3.20 13.75
CA LEU A 33 4.61 -3.33 15.03
C LEU A 33 5.54 -3.28 16.26
N ARG A 34 6.82 -3.62 16.10
CA ARG A 34 7.82 -3.61 17.18
C ARG A 34 8.61 -2.31 17.24
N ASP A 35 8.53 -1.46 16.22
CA ASP A 35 9.27 -0.21 16.18
C ASP A 35 8.60 0.86 17.05
N GLU A 36 9.31 1.29 18.09
CA GLU A 36 8.86 2.30 19.03
C GLU A 36 8.50 3.65 18.39
N ARG A 37 9.16 3.98 17.27
CA ARG A 37 8.92 5.22 16.50
C ARG A 37 7.54 5.20 15.83
N LEU A 38 6.98 4.01 15.61
CA LEU A 38 5.74 3.82 14.86
C LEU A 38 4.50 3.61 15.75
N ARG A 39 4.61 3.76 17.08
CA ARG A 39 3.49 3.53 18.02
C ARG A 39 2.22 4.34 17.75
N GLN A 40 2.33 5.50 17.10
CA GLN A 40 1.19 6.37 16.77
C GLN A 40 0.71 6.20 15.32
N TYR A 41 1.33 5.31 14.53
CA TYR A 41 1.01 5.13 13.13
C TYR A 41 0.00 4.00 12.95
N THR A 42 -0.94 4.19 12.02
CA THR A 42 -1.90 3.15 11.67
C THR A 42 -1.37 2.33 10.51
N PHE A 43 -1.21 1.03 10.72
CA PHE A 43 -0.85 0.13 9.64
C PHE A 43 -1.47 -1.25 9.77
N ASP A 44 -1.78 -1.86 8.64
CA ASP A 44 -2.28 -3.22 8.53
C ASP A 44 -1.63 -3.97 7.36
N ALA A 45 -1.87 -5.28 7.29
CA ALA A 45 -1.56 -6.07 6.12
C ALA A 45 -2.82 -6.77 5.64
N LEU A 46 -3.06 -6.71 4.32
CA LEU A 46 -4.21 -7.36 3.71
C LEU A 46 -3.73 -8.27 2.58
N PRO A 47 -4.17 -9.54 2.53
CA PRO A 47 -3.83 -10.39 1.41
C PRO A 47 -4.51 -9.85 0.15
N PRO A 48 -3.81 -9.80 -0.98
CA PRO A 48 -4.41 -9.41 -2.25
C PRO A 48 -5.61 -10.31 -2.59
N ARG A 49 -6.69 -9.71 -3.11
CA ARG A 49 -7.87 -10.44 -3.59
C ARG A 49 -8.03 -10.25 -5.09
N GLY A 50 -8.23 -11.36 -5.80
CA GLY A 50 -8.32 -11.36 -7.26
C GLY A 50 -6.97 -11.12 -7.94
N ASP A 51 -6.99 -11.12 -9.27
CA ASP A 51 -5.82 -10.91 -10.10
C ASP A 51 -5.38 -9.43 -10.12
N LYS A 52 -4.09 -9.20 -10.39
CA LYS A 52 -3.48 -7.86 -10.38
C LYS A 52 -4.14 -6.91 -11.39
N TYR A 53 -4.54 -7.42 -12.55
CA TYR A 53 -5.16 -6.60 -13.60
C TYR A 53 -6.50 -6.03 -13.13
N THR A 54 -7.35 -6.87 -12.56
CA THR A 54 -8.62 -6.45 -11.97
C THR A 54 -8.40 -5.43 -10.84
N ARG A 55 -7.39 -5.64 -9.98
CA ARG A 55 -7.06 -4.68 -8.89
C ARG A 55 -6.59 -3.32 -9.42
N ALA A 56 -5.85 -3.29 -10.51
CA ALA A 56 -5.34 -2.06 -11.11
C ALA A 56 -6.39 -1.30 -11.95
N SER A 57 -7.45 -1.98 -12.41
CA SER A 57 -8.48 -1.39 -13.28
C SER A 57 -9.08 -0.07 -12.77
N PRO A 58 -9.44 0.09 -11.47
CA PRO A 58 -10.00 1.34 -10.97
C PRO A 58 -9.05 2.54 -11.09
N VAL A 59 -7.76 2.37 -10.79
CA VAL A 59 -6.79 3.46 -10.89
C VAL A 59 -6.41 3.74 -12.34
N ALA A 60 -6.36 2.71 -13.19
CA ALA A 60 -6.15 2.86 -14.63
C ALA A 60 -7.29 3.68 -15.28
N ALA A 61 -8.54 3.45 -14.89
CA ALA A 61 -9.67 4.25 -15.36
C ALA A 61 -9.52 5.74 -14.98
N ARG A 62 -8.97 6.06 -13.80
CA ARG A 62 -8.66 7.45 -13.41
C ARG A 62 -7.51 8.03 -14.21
N ALA A 63 -6.44 7.27 -14.42
CA ALA A 63 -5.30 7.67 -15.23
C ALA A 63 -5.74 8.06 -16.65
N ASN A 64 -6.50 7.19 -17.32
CA ASN A 64 -6.99 7.39 -18.69
C ASN A 64 -7.95 8.56 -18.85
N ASN A 65 -8.53 9.06 -17.75
CA ASN A 65 -9.44 10.20 -17.73
C ASN A 65 -8.80 11.46 -17.14
N ASN A 66 -7.46 11.55 -17.11
CA ASN A 66 -6.71 12.70 -16.58
C ASN A 66 -7.08 13.05 -15.12
N ARG A 67 -7.40 12.04 -14.31
CA ARG A 67 -7.75 12.20 -12.88
C ARG A 67 -6.60 11.83 -11.94
N LEU A 68 -5.41 11.63 -12.47
CA LEU A 68 -4.19 11.39 -11.69
C LEU A 68 -3.13 12.41 -12.10
N SER A 69 -2.35 12.86 -11.12
CA SER A 69 -1.18 13.71 -11.33
C SER A 69 0.00 13.08 -10.62
N VAL A 70 1.16 13.08 -11.27
CA VAL A 70 2.39 12.49 -10.74
C VAL A 70 3.40 13.62 -10.56
N LEU A 71 4.10 13.63 -9.42
CA LEU A 71 5.15 14.61 -9.19
C LEU A 71 6.28 14.42 -10.20
N SER A 72 6.87 15.52 -10.67
CA SER A 72 8.07 15.47 -11.52
C SER A 72 9.31 15.25 -10.64
N ARG A 73 9.82 14.02 -10.62
CA ARG A 73 10.93 13.53 -9.79
C ARG A 73 11.77 12.54 -10.58
N SER A 74 12.93 12.17 -10.05
CA SER A 74 13.85 11.21 -10.68
C SER A 74 13.21 9.85 -10.95
N TRP A 75 12.26 9.41 -10.11
CA TRP A 75 11.54 8.14 -10.25
C TRP A 75 10.37 8.17 -11.24
N THR A 76 9.91 9.36 -11.65
CA THR A 76 8.67 9.53 -12.43
C THR A 76 8.70 8.78 -13.75
N LYS A 77 9.84 8.81 -14.47
CA LYS A 77 9.95 8.10 -15.74
C LYS A 77 9.81 6.58 -15.55
N ALA A 78 10.54 6.01 -14.60
CA ALA A 78 10.47 4.57 -14.32
C ALA A 78 9.06 4.15 -13.90
N PHE A 79 8.38 4.97 -13.08
CA PHE A 79 6.99 4.78 -12.70
C PHE A 79 6.05 4.76 -13.91
N LEU A 80 6.10 5.80 -14.76
CA LEU A 80 5.23 5.90 -15.93
C LEU A 80 5.51 4.78 -16.95
N ASP A 81 6.77 4.40 -17.15
CA ASP A 81 7.14 3.29 -18.03
C ASP A 81 6.54 1.96 -17.53
N GLU A 82 6.59 1.69 -16.22
CA GLU A 82 5.98 0.49 -15.62
C GLU A 82 4.45 0.49 -15.79
N LEU A 83 3.79 1.62 -15.49
CA LEU A 83 2.35 1.78 -15.66
C LEU A 83 1.91 1.54 -17.12
N ALA A 84 2.70 2.01 -18.08
CA ALA A 84 2.40 1.88 -19.51
C ALA A 84 2.63 0.45 -20.04
N GLN A 85 3.55 -0.31 -19.43
CA GLN A 85 3.86 -1.68 -19.84
C GLN A 85 2.98 -2.72 -19.17
N PHE A 86 2.37 -2.39 -18.03
CA PHE A 86 1.47 -3.30 -17.32
C PHE A 86 0.22 -3.65 -18.17
N PRO A 87 -0.20 -4.94 -18.23
CA PRO A 87 0.26 -6.08 -17.43
C PRO A 87 1.41 -6.89 -18.05
N ASN A 88 1.97 -6.46 -19.19
CA ASN A 88 2.97 -7.21 -19.96
C ASN A 88 4.43 -6.92 -19.54
N GLY A 89 4.64 -5.94 -18.66
CA GLY A 89 5.97 -5.58 -18.15
C GLY A 89 6.56 -6.64 -17.22
N ALA A 90 7.88 -6.61 -17.06
CA ALA A 90 8.59 -7.53 -16.15
C ALA A 90 8.36 -7.20 -14.66
N PHE A 91 7.94 -5.97 -14.36
CA PHE A 91 7.73 -5.46 -13.02
C PHE A 91 6.28 -5.01 -12.85
N SER A 92 5.74 -5.15 -11.63
CA SER A 92 4.41 -4.69 -11.27
C SER A 92 4.36 -4.00 -9.91
N ASP A 93 5.49 -3.86 -9.21
CA ASP A 93 5.50 -3.45 -7.80
C ASP A 93 4.95 -2.03 -7.60
N GLN A 94 5.24 -1.11 -8.53
CA GLN A 94 4.72 0.26 -8.47
C GLN A 94 3.23 0.30 -8.82
N VAL A 95 2.78 -0.57 -9.73
CA VAL A 95 1.34 -0.74 -10.05
C VAL A 95 0.58 -1.34 -8.87
N ASP A 96 1.14 -2.35 -8.21
CA ASP A 96 0.58 -2.99 -7.02
C ASP A 96 0.49 -1.98 -5.86
N ALA A 97 1.55 -1.21 -5.61
CA ALA A 97 1.56 -0.15 -4.60
C ALA A 97 0.51 0.95 -4.89
N LEU A 98 0.45 1.44 -6.13
CA LEU A 98 -0.52 2.47 -6.53
C LEU A 98 -1.96 1.98 -6.40
N SER A 99 -2.26 0.78 -6.92
CA SER A 99 -3.61 0.23 -6.91
C SER A 99 -4.07 -0.12 -5.50
N GLY A 100 -3.17 -0.66 -4.67
CA GLY A 100 -3.42 -0.91 -3.25
C GLY A 100 -3.74 0.37 -2.47
N ALA A 101 -2.92 1.42 -2.65
CA ALA A 101 -3.15 2.72 -2.03
C ALA A 101 -4.47 3.35 -2.52
N TYR A 102 -4.77 3.29 -3.82
CA TYR A 102 -6.03 3.79 -4.36
C TYR A 102 -7.25 3.09 -3.76
N ALA A 103 -7.16 1.77 -3.53
CA ALA A 103 -8.21 0.99 -2.89
C ALA A 103 -8.40 1.31 -1.39
N MET A 104 -7.44 1.97 -0.74
CA MET A 104 -7.61 2.47 0.63
C MET A 104 -8.48 3.71 0.69
N LEU A 105 -8.50 4.54 -0.37
CA LEU A 105 -9.30 5.76 -0.42
C LEU A 105 -10.81 5.50 -0.33
N SER A 106 -11.27 4.31 -0.70
CA SER A 106 -12.68 3.92 -0.62
C SER A 106 -13.08 3.30 0.72
N LYS A 107 -12.11 2.99 1.59
CA LYS A 107 -12.37 2.34 2.88
C LYS A 107 -12.44 3.38 4.00
N THR A 108 -13.55 3.39 4.72
CA THR A 108 -13.67 4.03 6.03
C THR A 108 -12.64 3.40 6.98
N PRO A 109 -12.00 4.17 7.88
CA PRO A 109 -11.00 3.63 8.82
C PRO A 109 -11.54 2.39 9.54
N ASN A 110 -10.66 1.39 9.72
CA ASN A 110 -10.99 0.15 10.41
C ASN A 110 -11.61 0.49 11.78
N THR A 111 -12.85 0.05 11.99
CA THR A 111 -13.39 -0.06 13.35
C THR A 111 -12.57 -1.10 14.08
N LEU A 112 -12.17 -0.82 15.33
CA LEU A 112 -11.53 -1.81 16.20
C LEU A 112 -12.46 -3.02 16.32
N GLN A 113 -12.11 -4.11 15.63
CA GLN A 113 -12.74 -5.40 15.80
C GLN A 113 -11.86 -6.21 16.73
N ILE A 114 -12.24 -6.22 18.00
CA ILE A 114 -11.68 -7.14 18.97
C ILE A 114 -12.33 -8.49 18.69
N SER A 115 -11.58 -9.46 18.17
CA SER A 115 -12.06 -10.83 18.07
C SER A 115 -12.16 -11.44 19.46
N ASP A 116 -13.14 -12.29 19.71
CA ASP A 116 -13.39 -12.88 21.04
C ASP A 116 -12.27 -13.83 21.53
N ASN A 117 -11.24 -14.08 20.72
CA ASN A 117 -10.14 -15.01 21.01
C ASN A 117 -8.94 -14.39 21.74
N ILE A 118 -9.08 -13.20 22.37
CA ILE A 118 -7.96 -12.54 23.06
C ILE A 118 -7.84 -12.98 24.54
N PHE A 119 -8.74 -13.83 25.03
CA PHE A 119 -8.54 -14.53 26.30
C PHE A 119 -7.80 -15.84 26.04
N PHE A 120 -6.49 -15.84 26.31
CA PHE A 120 -5.75 -17.08 26.54
C PHE A 120 -5.96 -17.44 28.01
N ASP A 121 -6.60 -18.59 28.28
CA ASP A 121 -6.50 -19.28 29.58
C ASP A 121 -5.06 -19.73 29.85
#